data_AF-A0A9C6TPH7-F1
#
_entry.id   AF-A0A9C6TPH7-F1
#
_cell.length_a   1.000
_cell.length_b   1.000
_cell.length_c   1.000
_cell.angle_alpha   90.00
_cell.angle_beta   90.00
_cell.angle_gamma   90.00
#
_symmetry.space_group_name_H-M   'P 1'
#
loop_
_entity.id
_entity.type
_entity.pdbx_description
1 polymer ?
#
loop_
_entity_poly.entity_id
_entity_poly.type
_entity_poly.pdbx_seq_one_letter_code
_entity_poly.pdbx_strand_id
1 'polypeptide(L)'
;MWKADTLVDHIKFDHGYTAKSPAIVNLSSTAANASSNGNGPSESAGNDLPSVMTCANYLKLPPYSTKEIMSNKLLYAINEGQGSFDLS
;
A
#
# COMPACT_ATOMS: atom_id res chain seq x y z
N MET A 1 1.65 11.51 -18.33
CA MET A 1 1.78 11.73 -16.87
C MET A 1 0.66 10.94 -16.21
N TRP A 2 0.99 9.97 -15.35
CA TRP A 2 -0.03 9.10 -14.74
C TRP A 2 -0.86 9.92 -13.75
N LYS A 3 -2.18 9.82 -13.80
CA LYS A 3 -3.09 10.46 -12.83
C LYS A 3 -3.47 9.42 -11.78
N ALA A 4 -3.50 9.83 -10.51
CA ALA A 4 -3.87 8.94 -9.41
C ALA A 4 -5.26 8.33 -9.63
N ASP A 5 -6.18 9.10 -10.20
CA ASP A 5 -7.55 8.69 -10.50
C ASP A 5 -7.66 7.61 -11.59
N THR A 6 -6.65 7.47 -12.45
CA THR A 6 -6.61 6.45 -13.53
C THR A 6 -5.70 5.28 -13.19
N LEU A 7 -5.08 5.27 -12.00
CA LEU A 7 -4.11 4.24 -11.61
C LEU A 7 -4.75 2.85 -11.52
N VAL A 8 -5.99 2.79 -11.03
CA VAL A 8 -6.75 1.54 -10.85
C VAL A 8 -7.04 0.85 -12.19
N ASP A 9 -7.23 1.62 -13.27
CA ASP A 9 -7.46 1.09 -14.63
C ASP A 9 -6.22 0.42 -15.24
N HIS A 10 -5.04 0.71 -14.70
CA HIS A 10 -3.77 0.19 -15.19
C HIS A 10 -3.15 -0.88 -14.27
N ILE A 11 -3.79 -1.19 -13.14
CA ILE A 11 -3.35 -2.25 -12.22
C ILE A 11 -3.98 -3.59 -12.62
N LYS A 12 -3.14 -4.63 -12.72
CA LYS A 12 -3.61 -6.01 -12.76
C LYS A 12 -3.77 -6.52 -11.33
N PHE A 13 -4.97 -6.96 -10.98
CA PHE A 13 -5.21 -7.60 -9.69
C PHE A 13 -4.90 -9.09 -9.77
N ASP A 14 -4.29 -9.62 -8.71
CA ASP A 14 -3.83 -11.01 -8.64
C ASP A 14 -4.33 -11.64 -7.33
N HIS A 15 -4.31 -12.98 -7.22
CA HIS A 15 -4.71 -13.71 -6.00
C HIS A 15 -6.10 -13.33 -5.43
N GLY A 16 -7.08 -13.06 -6.30
CA GLY A 16 -8.47 -12.78 -5.90
C GLY A 16 -8.76 -11.34 -5.49
N TYR A 17 -7.77 -10.43 -5.60
CA TYR A 17 -8.05 -9.00 -5.50
C TYR A 17 -8.84 -8.52 -6.72
N THR A 18 -9.65 -7.48 -6.51
CA THR A 18 -10.40 -6.77 -7.56
C THR A 18 -10.39 -5.27 -7.27
N ALA A 19 -10.81 -4.46 -8.23
CA ALA A 19 -10.99 -3.01 -8.03
C ALA A 19 -11.91 -2.65 -6.85
N LYS A 20 -12.78 -3.58 -6.42
CA LYS A 20 -13.71 -3.40 -5.29
C LYS A 20 -13.17 -3.93 -3.97
N SER A 21 -12.03 -4.61 -3.96
CA SER A 21 -11.46 -5.15 -2.74
C SER A 21 -11.11 -4.01 -1.77
N PRO A 22 -11.36 -4.15 -0.46
CA PRO A 22 -11.10 -3.09 0.52
C PRO A 22 -9.67 -2.56 0.47
N ALA A 23 -8.67 -3.43 0.26
CA ALA A 23 -7.27 -3.03 0.12
C ALA A 23 -7.02 -2.09 -1.08
N ILE A 24 -7.68 -2.32 -2.22
CA ILE A 24 -7.51 -1.51 -3.43
C ILE A 24 -8.20 -0.15 -3.28
N VAL A 25 -9.41 -0.15 -2.72
CA VAL A 25 -10.15 1.09 -2.44
C VAL A 25 -9.38 1.96 -1.44
N ASN A 26 -8.80 1.34 -0.41
CA ASN A 26 -7.97 2.02 0.57
C ASN A 26 -6.70 2.58 -0.06
N LEU A 27 -6.00 1.80 -0.91
CA LEU A 27 -4.80 2.27 -1.63
C LEU A 27 -5.07 3.52 -2.46
N SER A 28 -6.11 3.49 -3.30
CA SER A 28 -6.50 4.62 -4.15
C SER A 28 -6.80 5.87 -3.33
N SER A 29 -7.46 5.68 -2.19
CA SER A 29 -7.82 6.78 -1.29
C SER A 29 -6.62 7.34 -0.51
N THR A 30 -5.62 6.51 -0.23
CA THR A 30 -4.36 6.89 0.44
C THR A 30 -3.46 7.67 -0.49
N ALA A 31 -3.32 7.26 -1.76
CA ALA A 31 -2.53 7.98 -2.77
C ALA A 31 -3.03 9.42 -2.98
N ALA A 32 -4.31 9.69 -2.73
CA ALA A 32 -4.92 11.01 -2.84
C ALA A 32 -4.79 11.90 -1.58
N ASN A 33 -4.50 11.34 -0.40
CA ASN A 33 -4.59 12.05 0.89
C ASN A 33 -3.36 11.84 1.79
N ALA A 34 -2.16 12.09 1.27
CA ALA A 34 -0.93 12.10 2.08
C ALA A 34 -0.84 13.34 3.02
N SER A 35 -1.91 13.66 3.73
CA SER A 35 -1.92 14.68 4.78
C SER A 35 -1.93 13.98 6.14
N SER A 36 -0.80 14.09 6.84
CA SER A 36 -0.50 13.51 8.14
C SER A 36 -1.55 13.85 9.19
N ASN A 37 -2.17 12.85 9.81
CA ASN A 37 -2.74 12.95 11.16
C ASN A 37 -2.57 11.58 11.82
N GLY A 38 -1.64 11.50 12.76
CA GLY A 38 -1.34 10.28 13.50
C GLY A 38 -2.24 10.15 14.72
N ASN A 39 -3.06 9.10 14.76
CA ASN A 39 -3.62 8.59 16.00
C ASN A 39 -3.84 7.06 15.87
N GLY A 40 -2.83 6.27 16.23
CA GLY A 40 -2.79 4.85 15.94
C GLY A 40 -3.79 3.99 16.72
N PRO A 41 -4.42 2.98 16.09
CA PRO A 41 -4.99 1.85 16.79
C PRO A 41 -4.17 0.56 16.58
N SER A 42 -4.09 -0.21 17.67
CA SER A 42 -3.55 -1.56 17.79
C SER A 42 -4.44 -2.58 17.06
N GLU A 43 -3.89 -3.46 16.20
CA GLU A 43 -4.19 -4.91 16.19
C GLU A 43 -3.46 -5.74 15.10
N SER A 44 -2.98 -6.91 15.54
CA SER A 44 -2.74 -8.26 14.97
C SER A 44 -2.28 -8.54 13.53
N ALA A 45 -2.30 -7.59 12.59
CA ALA A 45 -1.48 -7.63 11.36
C ALA A 45 -0.55 -6.40 11.27
N GLY A 46 -0.53 -5.60 12.34
CA GLY A 46 0.02 -4.26 12.39
C GLY A 46 1.55 -4.16 12.34
N ASN A 47 2.28 -5.23 12.06
CA ASN A 47 3.74 -5.18 11.96
C ASN A 47 4.25 -5.42 10.54
N ASP A 48 3.55 -6.24 9.74
CA ASP A 48 4.00 -6.58 8.39
C ASP A 48 3.94 -5.37 7.47
N LEU A 49 5.08 -5.07 6.85
CA LEU A 49 5.19 -4.03 5.83
C LEU A 49 4.78 -4.58 4.47
N PRO A 50 4.27 -3.73 3.57
CA PRO A 50 4.06 -4.16 2.19
C PRO A 50 5.39 -4.49 1.54
N SER A 51 5.39 -5.46 0.63
CA SER A 51 6.60 -5.86 -0.11
C SER A 51 6.43 -5.55 -1.59
N VAL A 52 7.51 -5.13 -2.23
CA VAL A 52 7.53 -4.84 -3.66
C VAL A 52 8.49 -5.77 -4.38
N MET A 53 8.05 -6.30 -5.52
CA MET A 53 8.92 -6.92 -6.51
C MET A 53 9.01 -5.97 -7.69
N THR A 54 9.99 -5.06 -7.63
CA THR A 54 10.15 -3.96 -8.60
C THR A 54 10.34 -4.46 -10.03
N CYS A 55 11.09 -5.55 -10.23
CA CYS A 55 11.28 -6.19 -11.54
C CYS A 55 9.97 -6.63 -12.20
N ALA A 56 8.95 -6.93 -11.39
CA ALA A 56 7.63 -7.37 -11.86
C ALA A 56 6.57 -6.25 -11.78
N ASN A 57 6.94 -5.06 -11.30
CA ASN A 57 5.99 -4.00 -10.92
C ASN A 57 4.83 -4.54 -10.07
N TYR A 58 5.17 -5.36 -9.06
CA TYR A 58 4.21 -6.08 -8.24
C TYR A 58 4.30 -5.59 -6.79
N LEU A 59 3.16 -5.18 -6.23
CA LEU A 59 3.01 -4.76 -4.84
C LEU A 59 2.17 -5.79 -4.08
N LYS A 60 2.74 -6.40 -3.04
CA LYS A 60 2.04 -7.31 -2.13
C LYS A 60 1.59 -6.55 -0.90
N LEU A 61 0.26 -6.52 -0.69
CA LEU A 61 -0.35 -5.91 0.48
C LEU A 61 -0.76 -7.01 1.48
N PRO A 62 -0.28 -6.94 2.74
CA PRO A 62 -0.86 -7.70 3.84
C PRO A 62 -2.35 -7.36 4.05
N PRO A 63 -3.12 -8.25 4.70
CA PRO A 63 -4.54 -8.03 4.98
C PRO A 63 -4.73 -7.04 6.13
N TYR A 64 -4.46 -5.76 5.87
CA TYR A 64 -4.63 -4.70 6.87
C TYR A 64 -6.10 -4.49 7.23
N SER A 65 -6.40 -4.43 8.53
CA SER A 65 -7.76 -4.32 9.06
C SER A 65 -8.42 -2.98 8.74
N THR A 66 -7.66 -1.89 8.65
CA THR A 66 -8.19 -0.53 8.40
C THR A 66 -7.37 0.22 7.36
N LYS A 67 -8.02 1.21 6.71
CA LYS A 67 -7.36 2.14 5.79
C LYS A 67 -6.17 2.86 6.44
N GLU A 68 -6.33 3.26 7.68
CA GLU A 68 -5.32 4.02 8.42
C GLU A 68 -4.05 3.20 8.67
N ILE A 69 -4.19 1.93 9.09
CA ILE A 69 -3.05 1.02 9.28
C ILE A 69 -2.31 0.84 7.96
N MET A 70 -3.05 0.55 6.88
CA MET A 70 -2.47 0.40 5.54
C MET A 70 -1.73 1.65 5.09
N SER A 71 -2.32 2.84 5.30
CA SER A 71 -1.72 4.12 4.92
C SER A 71 -0.41 4.37 5.65
N ASN A 72 -0.42 4.21 6.98
CA ASN A 72 0.76 4.42 7.81
C ASN A 72 1.88 3.44 7.44
N LYS A 73 1.57 2.16 7.22
CA LYS A 73 2.54 1.14 6.84
C LYS A 73 3.11 1.33 5.46
N LEU A 74 2.27 1.70 4.49
CA LEU A 74 2.72 2.01 3.13
C LEU A 74 3.64 3.22 3.12
N LEU A 75 3.26 4.30 3.80
CA LEU A 75 4.09 5.51 3.88
C LEU A 75 5.41 5.23 4.59
N TYR A 76 5.39 4.46 5.69
CA TYR A 76 6.61 4.02 6.37
C TYR A 76 7.54 3.25 5.43
N ALA A 77 7.03 2.22 4.74
CA ALA A 77 7.83 1.43 3.80
C ALA A 77 8.39 2.25 2.62
N ILE A 78 7.65 3.25 2.15
CA ILE A 78 8.10 4.17 1.09
C ILE A 78 9.24 5.08 1.58
N ASN A 79 9.20 5.54 2.83
CA ASN A 79 10.23 6.44 3.38
C ASN A 79 11.49 5.67 3.81
N GLU A 80 11.32 4.57 4.55
CA GLU A 80 12.45 3.78 5.05
C GLU A 80 13.08 2.89 3.98
N GLY A 81 12.30 2.47 2.97
CA GLY A 81 12.80 1.69 1.85
C GLY A 81 13.63 2.50 0.85
N GLN A 82 13.78 3.82 1.02
CA GLN A 82 14.62 4.62 0.14
C GLN A 82 16.09 4.30 0.36
N GLY A 83 16.76 3.76 -0.66
CA GLY A 83 18.18 3.43 -0.58
C GLY A 83 18.52 2.15 0.17
N SER A 84 17.53 1.46 0.76
CA SER A 84 17.69 0.09 1.25
C SER A 84 17.69 -0.86 0.04
N PHE A 85 18.89 -1.22 -0.41
CA PHE A 85 19.14 -2.36 -1.29
C PHE A 85 19.69 -3.50 -0.45
N ASP A 86 18.82 -4.18 0.29
CA ASP A 86 19.18 -5.49 0.87
C ASP A 86 19.13 -6.54 -0.25
N LEU A 87 20.27 -6.74 -0.91
CA LEU A 87 20.51 -7.90 -1.77
C LEU A 87 20.81 -9.11 -0.85
N SER A 88 19.79 -9.91 -0.53
CA SER A 88 19.96 -11.26 0.02
C SER A 88 20.03 -12.31 -1.09
#